data_AF-A0AAU5I6G8-F1
#
_entry.id   AF-A0AAU5I6G8-F1
#
_cell.length_a   1.000
_cell.length_b   1.000
_cell.length_c   1.000
_cell.angle_alpha   90.00
_cell.angle_beta   90.00
_cell.angle_gamma   90.00
#
_symmetry.space_group_name_H-M   'P 1'
#
loop_
_entity.id
_entity.type
_entity.pdbx_description
1 polymer ?
#
loop_
_entity_poly.entity_id
_entity_poly.type
_entity_poly.pdbx_seq_one_letter_code
_entity_poly.pdbx_strand_id
1 'polypeptide(L)'
;MGKQTNIRLDDAVKAAAEDRAKRRGLSLQGYVADLIEADVNQSRAAFMAGAAAFLAAYTKEFDAEVGEDRYPGLPDTLTEAASKDAA
;
A
#
# COMPACT_ATOMS: atom_id res chain seq x y z
N MET A 1 6.12 -22.02 3.22
CA MET A 1 5.82 -22.65 1.92
C MET A 1 5.47 -21.52 0.96
N GLY A 2 6.41 -21.08 0.12
CA GLY A 2 6.23 -19.90 -0.74
C GLY A 2 5.18 -20.17 -1.84
N LYS A 3 4.35 -19.17 -2.16
CA LYS A 3 3.39 -19.27 -3.27
C LYS A 3 4.18 -19.32 -4.58
N GLN A 4 4.05 -20.40 -5.34
CA GLN A 4 4.67 -20.55 -6.65
C GLN A 4 3.70 -20.05 -7.73
N THR A 5 4.06 -18.96 -8.41
CA THR A 5 3.27 -18.39 -9.51
C THR A 5 3.77 -18.94 -10.83
N ASN A 6 2.91 -19.64 -11.59
CA ASN A 6 3.22 -20.07 -12.95
C ASN A 6 3.04 -18.89 -13.91
N ILE A 7 4.13 -18.38 -14.47
CA ILE A 7 4.12 -17.23 -15.39
C ILE A 7 4.50 -17.74 -16.78
N ARG A 8 3.69 -17.41 -17.78
CA ARG A 8 4.03 -17.63 -19.20
C ARG A 8 4.80 -16.41 -19.70
N LEU A 9 5.99 -16.65 -20.24
CA LEU A 9 6.84 -15.62 -20.83
C LEU A 9 7.10 -15.99 -22.28
N ASP A 10 7.02 -15.01 -23.17
CA ASP A 10 7.50 -15.17 -24.54
C ASP A 10 9.01 -15.40 -24.54
N ASP A 11 9.51 -16.17 -25.51
CA ASP A 11 10.92 -16.58 -25.54
C ASP A 11 11.89 -15.39 -25.58
N ALA A 12 11.52 -14.32 -26.30
CA ALA A 12 12.31 -13.09 -26.34
C ALA A 12 12.38 -12.39 -24.98
N VAL A 13 11.26 -12.37 -24.24
CA VAL A 13 11.18 -11.77 -22.91
C VAL A 13 11.96 -12.61 -21.90
N LYS A 14 11.86 -13.94 -22.00
CA LYS A 14 12.63 -14.88 -21.18
C LYS A 14 14.13 -14.68 -21.38
N ALA A 15 14.60 -14.62 -22.63
CA ALA A 15 16.02 -14.42 -22.94
C ALA A 15 16.54 -13.08 -22.38
N ALA A 16 15.79 -12.00 -22.56
CA ALA A 16 16.14 -10.70 -22.00
C ALA A 16 16.19 -10.69 -20.47
N ALA A 17 15.25 -11.39 -19.82
CA ALA A 17 15.20 -11.53 -18.37
C ALA A 17 16.37 -12.38 -17.85
N GLU A 18 16.73 -13.46 -18.52
CA GLU A 18 17.88 -14.31 -18.16
C GLU A 18 19.20 -13.56 -18.26
N ASP A 19 19.42 -12.81 -19.35
CA ASP A 19 20.61 -11.96 -19.50
C ASP A 19 20.71 -10.93 -18.39
N ARG A 20 19.57 -10.35 -18.00
CA ARG A 20 19.50 -9.35 -16.93
C ARG A 20 19.70 -9.97 -15.55
N ALA A 21 19.18 -11.18 -15.32
CA ALA A 21 19.41 -11.97 -14.11
C ALA A 21 20.90 -12.34 -13.96
N LYS A 22 21.53 -12.83 -15.04
CA LYS A 22 22.97 -13.15 -15.08
C LYS A 22 23.84 -11.94 -14.74
N ARG A 23 23.55 -10.77 -15.31
CA ARG A 23 24.26 -9.51 -14.98
C ARG A 23 24.15 -9.13 -13.50
N ARG A 24 23.12 -9.59 -12.80
CA ARG A 24 22.90 -9.34 -11.38
C ARG A 24 23.34 -10.50 -10.48
N GLY A 25 23.89 -11.58 -11.04
CA GLY A 25 24.25 -12.79 -10.28
C GLY A 25 23.03 -13.54 -9.71
N LEU A 26 21.84 -13.33 -10.29
CA LEU A 26 20.58 -13.92 -9.83
C LEU A 26 20.14 -15.06 -10.74
N SER A 27 19.40 -16.01 -10.18
CA SER A 27 18.60 -16.94 -11.01
C SER A 27 17.46 -16.17 -11.67
N LEU A 28 16.96 -16.67 -12.82
CA LEU A 28 15.80 -16.07 -13.49
C LEU A 28 14.60 -15.94 -12.53
N GLN A 29 14.37 -16.96 -11.71
CA GLN A 29 13.26 -16.96 -10.76
C GLN A 29 13.45 -15.90 -9.66
N GLY A 30 14.67 -15.76 -9.12
CA GLY A 30 14.98 -14.71 -8.14
C GLY A 30 14.83 -13.31 -8.72
N TYR A 31 15.32 -13.11 -9.95
CA TYR A 31 15.17 -11.83 -10.66
C TYR A 31 13.71 -11.46 -10.91
N VAL A 32 12.87 -12.43 -11.29
CA VAL A 32 11.42 -12.19 -11.49
C VAL A 32 10.72 -11.91 -10.16
N ALA A 33 11.08 -12.60 -9.07
CA ALA A 33 10.53 -12.34 -7.75
C ALA A 33 10.83 -10.90 -7.29
N ASP A 34 12.09 -10.45 -7.43
CA ASP A 34 12.50 -9.09 -7.09
C ASP A 34 11.74 -8.04 -7.93
N LEU A 35 11.52 -8.30 -9.22
CA LEU A 35 10.74 -7.41 -10.09
C LEU A 35 9.29 -7.30 -9.63
N ILE A 36 8.66 -8.42 -9.31
CA ILE A 36 7.27 -8.43 -8.82
C ILE A 36 7.18 -7.69 -7.49
N GLU A 37 8.11 -7.93 -6.57
CA GLU A 37 8.12 -7.26 -5.28
C GLU A 37 8.33 -5.74 -5.42
N ALA A 38 9.27 -5.33 -6.27
CA ALA A 38 9.51 -3.91 -6.57
C ALA A 38 8.27 -3.23 -7.17
N ASP A 39 7.61 -3.88 -8.14
CA ASP A 39 6.41 -3.37 -8.80
C ASP A 39 5.21 -3.26 -7.84
N VAL A 40 5.00 -4.27 -6.99
CA VAL A 40 3.94 -4.28 -5.96
C VAL A 40 4.18 -3.17 -4.94
N ASN A 41 5.42 -2.97 -4.51
CA ASN A 41 5.76 -1.92 -3.56
C ASN A 41 5.57 -0.52 -4.16
N GLN A 42 5.98 -0.31 -5.42
CA GLN A 42 5.77 0.96 -6.13
C GLN A 42 4.28 1.23 -6.35
N SER A 43 3.52 0.23 -6.80
CA SER A 43 2.06 0.34 -7.00
C SER A 43 1.33 0.64 -5.71
N ARG A 44 1.72 -0.02 -4.60
CA ARG A 44 1.19 0.27 -3.26
C ARG A 44 1.52 1.69 -2.82
N ALA A 45 2.75 2.15 -3.00
CA ALA A 45 3.16 3.50 -2.61
C ALA A 45 2.38 4.56 -3.40
N ALA A 46 2.26 4.39 -4.72
CA ALA A 46 1.48 5.28 -5.57
C ALA A 46 0.00 5.29 -5.19
N PHE A 47 -0.59 4.13 -4.89
CA PHE A 47 -1.97 4.03 -4.43
C PHE A 47 -2.18 4.74 -3.09
N MET A 48 -1.32 4.53 -2.10
CA MET A 48 -1.39 5.21 -0.80
C MET A 48 -1.25 6.74 -0.94
N ALA A 49 -0.33 7.20 -1.80
CA ALA A 49 -0.17 8.62 -2.09
C ALA A 49 -1.44 9.21 -2.75
N GLY A 50 -2.05 8.47 -3.69
CA GLY A 50 -3.32 8.87 -4.31
C GLY A 50 -4.47 8.91 -3.31
N ALA A 51 -4.58 7.92 -2.43
CA ALA A 51 -5.59 7.90 -1.37
C ALA A 51 -5.42 9.07 -0.38
N ALA A 52 -4.18 9.38 0.01
CA ALA A 52 -3.88 10.51 0.87
C ALA A 52 -4.24 11.85 0.19
N ALA A 53 -3.90 12.01 -1.09
CA ALA A 53 -4.26 13.20 -1.86
C ALA A 53 -5.78 13.34 -2.02
N PHE A 54 -6.49 12.22 -2.26
CA PHE A 54 -7.95 12.18 -2.32
C PHE A 54 -8.57 12.62 -0.99
N LEU A 55 -8.15 12.02 0.12
CA LEU A 55 -8.66 12.40 1.45
C LEU A 55 -8.37 13.88 1.74
N ALA A 56 -7.16 14.38 1.45
CA ALA A 56 -6.80 15.78 1.66
C ALA A 56 -7.64 16.75 0.81
N ALA A 57 -7.93 16.39 -0.44
CA ALA A 57 -8.78 17.19 -1.33
C ALA A 57 -10.23 17.24 -0.80
N TYR A 58 -10.75 16.11 -0.33
CA TYR A 58 -12.11 16.03 0.18
C TYR A 58 -12.26 16.51 1.63
N THR A 59 -11.18 16.67 2.41
CA THR A 59 -11.26 17.11 3.81
C THR A 59 -11.98 18.46 3.94
N LYS A 60 -11.71 19.41 3.04
CA LYS A 60 -12.39 20.72 3.06
C LYS A 60 -13.87 20.63 2.71
N GLU A 61 -14.23 19.80 1.73
CA GLU A 61 -15.63 19.58 1.34
C GLU A 61 -16.40 18.83 2.44
N PHE A 62 -15.76 17.82 3.05
CA PHE A 62 -16.34 16.99 4.11
C PHE A 62 -16.50 17.76 5.42
N ASP A 63 -15.52 18.59 5.80
CA ASP A 63 -15.64 19.49 6.94
C ASP A 63 -16.73 20.54 6.71
N ALA A 64 -16.94 20.99 5.46
CA ALA A 64 -18.03 21.91 5.13
C ALA A 64 -19.42 21.24 5.11
N GLU A 65 -19.49 19.96 4.75
CA GLU A 65 -20.75 19.21 4.65
C GLU A 65 -21.15 18.47 5.95
N VAL A 66 -20.17 18.12 6.80
CA VAL A 66 -20.35 17.24 7.99
C VAL A 66 -19.83 17.88 9.29
N GLY A 67 -19.11 19.01 9.22
CA GLY A 67 -18.28 19.54 10.32
C GLY A 67 -18.98 20.22 11.50
N GLU A 68 -20.31 20.23 11.60
CA GLU A 68 -20.99 20.71 12.83
C GLU A 68 -21.91 19.70 13.50
N ASP A 69 -22.27 18.56 12.87
CA ASP A 69 -23.19 17.62 13.49
C ASP A 69 -22.99 16.19 12.96
N ARG A 70 -22.03 15.45 13.55
CA ARG A 70 -22.12 14.03 13.97
C ARG A 70 -20.77 13.29 14.00
N TYR A 71 -20.24 13.09 15.22
CA TYR A 71 -20.02 11.72 15.69
C TYR A 71 -21.07 11.48 16.78
N PRO A 72 -22.24 10.90 16.46
CA PRO A 72 -23.27 10.65 17.46
C PRO A 72 -22.86 9.36 18.17
N GLY A 73 -22.08 9.50 19.24
CA GLY A 73 -21.86 8.39 20.18
C GLY A 73 -20.41 8.06 20.49
N LEU A 74 -19.57 9.05 20.84
CA LEU A 74 -18.68 8.76 21.97
C LEU A 74 -19.48 9.08 23.24
N PRO A 75 -19.90 8.08 24.03
CA PRO A 75 -20.52 8.38 25.31
C PRO A 75 -19.51 9.12 26.19
N ASP A 76 -19.95 10.21 26.82
CA ASP A 76 -19.13 11.10 27.69
C ASP A 76 -18.29 10.34 28.73
N THR A 77 -18.68 9.11 29.05
CA THR A 77 -17.98 8.19 29.95
C THR A 77 -16.56 7.83 29.51
N LEU A 78 -16.22 7.88 28.21
CA LEU A 78 -14.86 7.58 27.74
C LEU A 78 -13.94 8.81 27.80
N THR A 79 -14.50 10.00 27.73
CA THR A 79 -13.76 11.26 27.88
C THR A 79 -13.33 11.45 29.35
N GLU A 80 -14.14 11.00 30.31
CA GLU A 80 -13.79 11.02 31.73
C GLU A 80 -12.75 9.95 32.12
N ALA A 81 -12.83 8.75 31.52
CA ALA A 81 -11.88 7.66 31.77
C ALA A 81 -10.44 8.04 31.34
N ALA A 82 -10.28 8.71 30.20
CA ALA A 82 -8.97 9.17 29.73
C ALA A 82 -8.35 10.26 30.63
N SER A 83 -9.17 10.99 31.41
CA SER A 83 -8.71 12.07 32.30
C SER A 83 -8.33 11.58 33.70
N LYS A 84 -8.84 10.42 34.15
CA LYS A 84 -8.58 9.88 35.50
C LYS A 84 -7.32 9.02 35.62
N ASP A 85 -6.79 8.49 34.52
CA ASP A 85 -5.56 7.68 34.52
C ASP A 85 -4.27 8.52 34.30
N ALA A 86 -4.38 9.86 34.32
CA ALA A 86 -3.27 10.79 34.14
C ALA A 86 -2.90 11.59 35.41
N ALA A 87 -3.22 11.09 36.61
CA ALA A 87 -2.89 11.72 37.89
C ALA A 87 -2.31 10.72 38.90
#